data_AF-A0A3C1DV17-F1
#
_entry.id   AF-A0A3C1DV17-F1
#
_cell.length_a   1.000
_cell.length_b   1.000
_cell.length_c   1.000
_cell.angle_alpha   90.00
_cell.angle_beta   90.00
_cell.angle_gamma   90.00
#
_symmetry.space_group_name_H-M   'P 1'
#
loop_
_entity.id
_entity.type
_entity.pdbx_description
1 polymer ?
#
loop_
_entity_poly.entity_id
_entity_poly.type
_entity_poly.pdbx_seq_one_letter_code
_entity_poly.pdbx_strand_id
1 'polypeptide(L)'
;GTTVINVTGSLVLGLLVGLALNGAISAEWRLVLGTGLMGGYTTFSTASVETVRLLQSRRFAAALGNGLGMLVVSVLAASFGLWIGSLL
;
A
#
# COMPACT_ATOMS: atom_id res chain seq x y z
N GLY A 1 11.47 2.89 -5.10
CA GLY A 1 10.84 2.25 -6.28
C GLY A 1 9.37 2.02 -6.03
N THR A 2 8.54 2.05 -7.07
CA THR A 2 7.06 2.02 -6.98
C THR A 2 6.52 0.87 -6.14
N THR A 3 7.06 -0.34 -6.31
CA THR A 3 6.67 -1.51 -5.49
C THR A 3 6.95 -1.29 -4.01
N VAL A 4 8.14 -0.79 -3.67
CA VAL A 4 8.56 -0.59 -2.27
C VAL A 4 7.66 0.41 -1.57
N ILE A 5 7.41 1.58 -2.19
CA ILE A 5 6.59 2.62 -1.57
C ILE A 5 5.13 2.17 -1.43
N ASN A 6 4.57 1.47 -2.41
CA ASN A 6 3.20 0.96 -2.30
C ASN A 6 3.09 -0.14 -1.24
N VAL A 7 4.01 -1.10 -1.17
CA VAL A 7 3.97 -2.19 -0.18
C VAL A 7 4.18 -1.67 1.24
N THR A 8 5.22 -0.87 1.45
CA THR A 8 5.51 -0.30 2.79
C THR A 8 4.43 0.70 3.22
N GLY A 9 3.90 1.50 2.30
CA GLY A 9 2.79 2.40 2.59
C GLY A 9 1.51 1.65 2.92
N SER A 10 1.21 0.54 2.22
CA SER A 10 0.09 -0.34 2.56
C SER A 10 0.23 -0.95 3.96
N LEU A 11 1.44 -1.42 4.34
CA LEU A 11 1.71 -1.93 5.68
C LEU A 11 1.42 -0.88 6.76
N VAL A 12 1.98 0.32 6.60
CA VAL A 12 1.83 1.41 7.58
C VAL A 12 0.38 1.88 7.65
N LEU A 13 -0.30 2.02 6.51
CA LEU A 13 -1.71 2.38 6.49
C LEU A 13 -2.57 1.32 7.21
N GLY A 14 -2.29 0.03 6.98
CA GLY A 14 -2.91 -1.07 7.72
C GLY A 14 -2.72 -0.93 9.23
N LEU A 15 -1.47 -0.69 9.67
CA LEU A 15 -1.14 -0.47 11.08
C LEU A 15 -1.93 0.69 11.70
N LEU A 16 -1.97 1.84 11.02
CA LEU A 16 -2.73 3.01 11.47
C LEU A 16 -4.23 2.72 11.59
N VAL A 17 -4.78 1.95 10.64
CA VAL A 17 -6.18 1.51 10.72
C VAL A 17 -6.40 0.61 11.93
N GLY A 18 -5.51 -0.36 12.18
CA GLY A 18 -5.58 -1.23 13.35
C GLY A 18 -5.53 -0.46 14.67
N LEU A 19 -4.57 0.46 14.81
CA LEU A 19 -4.43 1.30 16.01
C LEU A 19 -5.67 2.15 16.27
N ALA A 20 -6.31 2.65 15.20
CA ALA A 20 -7.54 3.42 15.34
C ALA A 20 -8.73 2.56 15.78
N LEU A 21 -8.79 1.28 15.39
CA LEU A 21 -9.85 0.35 15.83
C LEU A 21 -9.78 0.09 17.34
N ASN A 22 -8.59 0.08 17.92
CA ASN A 22 -8.40 -0.06 19.37
C ASN A 22 -8.41 1.27 20.14
N GLY A 23 -8.63 2.39 19.46
CA GLY A 23 -8.65 3.72 20.09
C GLY A 23 -7.28 4.27 20.48
N ALA A 24 -6.18 3.63 20.07
CA ALA A 24 -4.82 4.08 20.34
C ALA A 24 -4.47 5.39 19.58
N ILE A 25 -5.16 5.66 18.47
CA ILE A 25 -5.08 6.95 17.75
C ILE A 25 -6.49 7.48 17.44
N SER A 26 -6.62 8.80 17.41
CA SER A 26 -7.89 9.46 17.09
C SER A 26 -8.19 9.40 15.58
N ALA A 27 -9.45 9.67 15.21
CA ALA A 27 -9.90 9.66 13.82
C ALA A 27 -9.19 10.72 12.96
N GLU A 28 -8.86 11.87 13.55
CA GLU A 28 -8.14 12.98 12.90
C GLU A 28 -6.71 12.54 12.53
N TRP A 29 -6.01 11.88 13.45
CA TRP A 29 -4.67 11.35 13.18
C TRP A 29 -4.69 10.25 12.13
N ARG A 30 -5.71 9.39 12.13
CA ARG A 30 -5.90 8.41 11.04
C ARG A 30 -6.11 9.07 9.69
N LEU A 31 -6.83 10.19 9.63
CA LEU A 31 -7.04 10.93 8.38
C LEU A 31 -5.74 11.60 7.89
N VAL A 32 -5.02 12.29 8.77
CA VAL A 32 -3.77 13.00 8.41
C VAL A 32 -2.69 12.01 7.97
N LEU A 33 -2.47 10.95 8.75
CA LEU A 33 -1.41 9.98 8.47
C LEU A 33 -1.83 8.97 7.39
N GLY A 34 -3.07 8.49 7.44
CA GLY A 34 -3.56 7.50 6.48
C GLY A 34 -3.90 8.13 5.13
N THR A 35 -4.96 8.93 5.08
CA THR A 35 -5.41 9.54 3.81
C THR A 35 -4.41 10.56 3.28
N GLY A 36 -3.84 11.40 4.16
CA GLY A 36 -2.87 12.42 3.77
C GLY A 36 -1.50 11.83 3.43
N LEU A 37 -0.73 11.45 4.45
CA LEU A 37 0.66 11.04 4.27
C LEU A 37 0.79 9.74 3.46
N MET A 38 0.10 8.66 3.81
CA MET A 38 0.19 7.39 3.05
C MET A 38 -0.43 7.52 1.66
N GLY A 39 -1.48 8.33 1.50
CA GLY A 39 -2.03 8.67 0.19
C GLY A 39 -1.04 9.39 -0.72
N GLY A 40 -0.24 10.31 -0.18
CA GLY A 40 0.83 10.99 -0.93
C GLY A 40 2.11 10.17 -1.12
N TYR A 41 2.39 9.24 -0.20
CA TYR A 41 3.57 8.37 -0.25
C TYR A 41 3.44 7.23 -1.28
N THR A 42 2.22 6.69 -1.43
CA THR A 42 1.93 5.60 -2.35
C THR A 42 1.47 6.11 -3.73
N THR A 43 1.48 5.26 -4.75
CA THR A 43 0.99 5.65 -6.08
C THR A 43 0.56 4.44 -6.91
N PHE A 44 -0.74 4.38 -7.19
CA PHE A 44 -1.32 3.39 -8.11
C PHE A 44 -1.21 3.82 -9.58
N SER A 45 -1.28 5.12 -9.86
CA SER A 45 -1.23 5.65 -11.22
C SER A 45 0.14 5.42 -11.86
N THR A 46 1.23 5.62 -11.12
CA THR A 46 2.60 5.34 -11.59
C THR A 46 2.76 3.85 -11.89
N ALA A 47 2.34 2.97 -10.99
CA ALA A 47 2.41 1.52 -11.19
C ALA A 47 1.62 1.07 -12.42
N SER A 48 0.47 1.70 -12.69
CA SER A 48 -0.35 1.41 -13.85
C SER A 48 0.37 1.76 -15.16
N VAL A 49 0.96 2.96 -15.24
CA VAL A 49 1.73 3.39 -16.42
C VAL A 49 2.97 2.52 -16.62
N GLU A 50 3.69 2.17 -15.56
CA GLU A 50 4.84 1.26 -15.61
C GLU A 50 4.44 -0.12 -16.13
N THR A 51 3.30 -0.65 -15.67
CA THR A 51 2.75 -1.94 -16.15
C THR A 51 2.44 -1.89 -17.64
N VAL A 52 1.80 -0.82 -18.13
CA VAL A 52 1.51 -0.64 -19.57
C VAL A 52 2.81 -0.59 -20.39
N ARG A 53 3.83 0.14 -19.92
CA ARG A 53 5.14 0.22 -20.61
C ARG A 53 5.83 -1.14 -20.68
N LEU A 54 5.74 -1.95 -19.62
CA LEU A 54 6.29 -3.31 -19.60
C LEU A 54 5.55 -4.23 -20.57
N LEU A 55 4.22 -4.12 -20.65
CA LEU A 55 3.40 -4.86 -21.62
C LEU A 55 3.75 -4.48 -23.07
N GLN A 56 3.87 -3.18 -23.37
CA GLN A 56 4.28 -2.70 -24.70
C GLN A 56 5.68 -3.22 -25.08
N SER A 57 6.57 -3.35 -24.10
CA SER A 57 7.92 -3.89 -24.28
C SER A 57 7.97 -5.43 -24.30
N ARG A 58 6.80 -6.11 -24.33
CA ARG A 58 6.65 -7.58 -24.25
C ARG A 58 7.31 -8.24 -23.03
N ARG A 59 7.55 -7.47 -21.95
CA ARG A 59 8.13 -7.95 -20.69
C ARG A 59 7.04 -8.45 -19.75
N PHE A 60 6.32 -9.49 -20.16
CA PHE A 60 5.09 -9.93 -19.49
C PHE A 60 5.28 -10.34 -18.02
N ALA A 61 6.35 -11.07 -17.70
CA ALA A 61 6.64 -11.46 -16.32
C ALA A 61 6.84 -10.24 -15.40
N ALA A 62 7.57 -9.23 -15.87
CA ALA A 62 7.77 -7.99 -15.12
C ALA A 62 6.48 -7.19 -15.00
N ALA A 63 5.66 -7.13 -16.06
CA ALA A 63 4.34 -6.48 -16.02
C ALA A 63 3.41 -7.15 -14.99
N LEU A 64 3.38 -8.49 -14.95
CA LEU A 64 2.60 -9.25 -13.98
C LEU A 64 3.08 -8.98 -12.55
N GLY A 65 4.38 -8.97 -12.33
CA GLY A 65 4.97 -8.66 -11.03
C GLY A 65 4.65 -7.22 -10.56
N ASN A 66 4.78 -6.23 -11.46
CA ASN A 66 4.52 -4.83 -11.14
C ASN A 66 3.03 -4.53 -10.93
N GLY A 67 2.15 -5.16 -11.70
CA GLY A 67 0.70 -4.99 -11.57
C GLY A 67 0.11 -5.88 -10.48
N LEU A 68 -0.12 -7.16 -10.82
CA LEU A 68 -0.82 -8.10 -9.95
C LEU A 68 0.02 -8.50 -8.74
N GLY A 69 1.31 -8.77 -8.93
CA GLY A 69 2.20 -9.18 -7.84
C GLY A 69 2.29 -8.11 -6.75
N MET A 70 2.53 -6.86 -7.15
CA MET A 70 2.55 -5.73 -6.23
C MET A 70 1.22 -5.57 -5.50
N LEU A 71 0.09 -5.65 -6.20
CA LEU A 71 -1.24 -5.55 -5.59
C LEU A 71 -1.44 -6.60 -4.50
N VAL A 72 -1.14 -7.87 -4.80
CA VAL A 72 -1.27 -8.97 -3.84
C VAL A 72 -0.39 -8.73 -2.61
N VAL A 73 0.88 -8.38 -2.81
CA VAL A 73 1.82 -8.13 -1.71
C VAL A 73 1.39 -6.92 -0.88
N SER A 74 0.93 -5.83 -1.50
CA SER A 74 0.39 -4.65 -0.81
C SER A 74 -0.84 -4.99 0.04
N VAL A 75 -1.77 -5.81 -0.48
CA VAL A 75 -2.94 -6.25 0.28
C VAL A 75 -2.52 -7.10 1.48
N LEU A 76 -1.62 -8.07 1.30
CA LEU A 76 -1.09 -8.88 2.40
C LEU A 76 -0.39 -8.02 3.45
N ALA A 77 0.41 -7.04 3.02
CA ALA A 77 1.08 -6.10 3.90
C ALA A 77 0.08 -5.24 4.69
N ALA A 78 -0.97 -4.72 4.05
CA ALA A 78 -2.03 -3.99 4.75
C ALA A 78 -2.77 -4.85 5.76
N SER A 79 -3.13 -6.09 5.40
CA SER A 79 -3.77 -7.04 6.31
C SER A 79 -2.89 -7.34 7.52
N PHE A 80 -1.59 -7.55 7.31
CA PHE A 80 -0.63 -7.80 8.38
C PHE A 80 -0.46 -6.58 9.30
N GLY A 81 -0.34 -5.38 8.72
CA GLY A 81 -0.28 -4.14 9.47
C GLY A 81 -1.54 -3.94 10.32
N LEU A 82 -2.72 -4.13 9.74
CA LEU A 82 -3.99 -4.04 10.45
C LEU A 82 -4.06 -5.02 11.62
N TRP A 83 -3.66 -6.27 11.39
CA TRP A 83 -3.61 -7.28 12.44
C TRP A 83 -2.71 -6.84 13.60
N ILE A 84 -1.47 -6.40 13.32
CA ILE A 84 -0.56 -5.88 14.37
C ILE A 84 -1.19 -4.69 15.09
N GLY A 85 -1.71 -3.71 14.35
CA GLY A 85 -2.29 -2.51 14.94
C GLY A 85 -3.50 -2.80 15.82
N SER A 86 -4.27 -3.85 15.48
CA SER A 86 -5.40 -4.33 16.29
C SER A 86 -5.00 -5.13 17.53
N LEU A 87 -3.71 -5.42 17.73
CA LEU A 87 -3.19 -6.05 18.95
C LEU A 87 -2.55 -5.05 19.92
N LEU A 88 -2.30 -3.82 19.45
CA LEU A 88 -1.69 -2.73 20.21
C LEU A 88 -2.76 -1.76 20.71
#